data_AF-A0A6S6S0Z8-F1
#
_entry.id   AF-A0A6S6S0Z8-F1
#
_cell.length_a   1.000
_cell.length_b   1.000
_cell.length_c   1.000
_cell.angle_alpha   90.00
_cell.angle_beta   90.00
_cell.angle_gamma   90.00
#
_symmetry.space_group_name_H-M   'P 1'
#
loop_
_entity.id
_entity.type
_entity.pdbx_description
1 polymer ?
#
loop_
_entity_poly.entity_id
_entity_poly.type
_entity_poly.pdbx_seq_one_letter_code
_entity_poly.pdbx_strand_id
1 'polypeptide(L)'
;MNMLDNFINRFQLILPIATSTAQPVNTDSAKKSAAVPLPIICKSEPTLLFTKRTDNLRLHASQISLPGGAREPDDHNLIETALRESYEEINILPNQVQILGKM
;
A
#
# COMPACT_ATOMS: atom_id res chain seq x y z
N MET A 1 26.46 6.60 -2.52
CA MET A 1 25.10 6.11 -2.25
C MET A 1 24.21 6.64 -3.36
N ASN A 2 23.52 5.77 -4.10
CA ASN A 2 22.68 6.25 -5.21
C ASN A 2 21.40 6.93 -4.66
N MET A 3 20.68 7.69 -5.49
CA MET A 3 19.50 8.45 -5.05
C MET A 3 18.38 7.55 -4.49
N LEU A 4 18.25 6.34 -5.02
CA LEU A 4 17.30 5.34 -4.55
C LEU A 4 17.68 4.81 -3.14
N ASP A 5 18.95 4.48 -2.91
CA ASP A 5 19.45 4.04 -1.62
C ASP A 5 19.23 5.11 -0.53
N ASN A 6 19.44 6.39 -0.87
CA ASN A 6 19.20 7.52 0.05
C ASN A 6 17.70 7.65 0.37
N PHE A 7 16.84 7.55 -0.65
CA PHE A 7 15.39 7.60 -0.49
C PHE A 7 14.89 6.46 0.41
N ILE A 8 15.33 5.22 0.15
CA ILE A 8 14.97 4.04 0.94
C ILE A 8 15.42 4.21 2.39
N ASN A 9 16.65 4.65 2.63
CA ASN A 9 17.15 4.90 3.98
C ASN A 9 16.32 5.95 4.74
N ARG A 10 15.99 7.07 4.08
CA ARG A 10 15.14 8.10 4.71
C ARG A 10 13.75 7.56 5.06
N PHE A 11 13.17 6.74 4.19
CA PHE A 11 11.85 6.16 4.42
C PHE A 11 11.87 5.13 5.55
N GLN A 12 12.88 4.26 5.61
CA GLN A 12 13.01 3.24 6.66
C GLN A 12 13.37 3.82 8.04
N LEU A 13 14.07 4.96 8.11
CA LEU A 13 14.53 5.56 9.37
C LEU A 13 13.52 6.52 10.01
N ILE A 14 12.49 6.93 9.27
CA ILE A 14 11.39 7.76 9.79
C ILE A 14 10.12 6.90 9.83
N LEU A 15 10.15 5.84 10.65
CA LEU A 15 8.89 5.26 11.10
C LEU A 15 8.21 6.31 11.99
N PRO A 16 6.91 6.60 11.81
CA PRO A 16 6.18 7.36 12.80
C PRO A 16 6.36 6.62 14.11
N ILE A 17 6.86 7.32 15.13
CA ILE A 17 6.83 6.81 16.50
C ILE A 17 5.40 6.34 16.69
N ALA A 18 5.21 5.04 16.88
CA ALA A 18 3.90 4.49 17.18
C ALA A 18 3.46 5.16 18.49
N THR A 19 2.73 6.26 18.39
CA THR A 19 2.00 6.82 19.50
C THR A 19 0.97 5.77 19.83
N SER A 20 1.29 4.98 20.85
CA SER A 20 0.42 3.98 21.45
C SER A 20 -0.79 4.68 22.08
N THR A 21 -1.65 5.25 21.25
CA THR A 21 -3.02 5.66 21.56
C THR A 21 -3.95 4.97 20.57
N ALA A 22 -3.71 3.68 20.30
CA ALA A 22 -4.78 2.82 19.82
C ALA A 22 -5.74 2.63 21.00
N GLN A 23 -6.76 3.48 21.11
CA GLN A 23 -7.91 3.17 21.95
C GLN A 23 -8.46 1.80 21.52
N PRO A 24 -8.90 0.94 22.46
CA PRO A 24 -9.59 -0.28 22.09
C PRO A 24 -10.93 0.12 21.46
N VAL A 25 -10.94 0.25 20.13
CA VAL A 25 -12.19 0.32 19.38
C VAL A 25 -12.85 -1.03 19.55
N ASN A 26 -13.84 -1.07 20.43
CA ASN A 26 -14.79 -2.16 20.60
C ASN A 26 -15.38 -2.50 19.23
N THR A 27 -15.04 -3.66 18.67
CA THR A 27 -15.65 -4.15 17.43
C THR A 27 -16.07 -5.60 17.62
N ASP A 28 -17.34 -5.81 17.94
CA ASP A 28 -18.07 -7.08 17.79
C ASP A 28 -18.34 -7.43 16.31
N SER A 29 -17.39 -7.11 15.43
CA SER A 29 -17.37 -7.54 14.05
C SER A 29 -15.93 -7.90 13.71
N ALA A 30 -15.71 -9.07 13.11
CA ALA A 30 -14.39 -9.47 12.63
C ALA A 30 -13.85 -8.36 11.72
N LYS A 31 -12.89 -7.56 12.22
CA LYS A 31 -12.31 -6.43 11.48
C LYS A 31 -11.73 -6.97 10.19
N LYS A 32 -12.37 -6.66 9.06
CA LYS A 32 -11.81 -6.95 7.73
C LYS A 32 -10.50 -6.17 7.62
N SER A 33 -9.37 -6.89 7.59
CA SER A 33 -8.07 -6.29 7.32
C SER A 33 -7.99 -5.88 5.85
N ALA A 34 -7.23 -4.83 5.55
CA ALA A 34 -6.97 -4.35 4.20
C ALA A 34 -5.49 -4.00 4.08
N ALA A 35 -4.95 -4.03 2.86
CA ALA A 35 -3.57 -3.68 2.59
C ALA A 35 -3.48 -2.71 1.41
N VAL A 36 -2.63 -1.70 1.57
CA VAL A 36 -2.41 -0.62 0.61
C VAL A 36 -0.89 -0.41 0.53
N PRO A 37 -0.22 -0.77 -0.58
CA PRO A 37 1.20 -0.50 -0.71
C PRO A 37 1.43 0.99 -0.96
N LEU A 38 2.63 1.45 -0.61
CA LEU A 38 3.16 2.74 -1.03
C LEU A 38 4.17 2.47 -2.17
N PRO A 39 3.75 2.47 -3.45
CA PRO A 39 4.59 1.99 -4.52
C PRO A 39 5.60 3.08 -4.91
N ILE A 40 6.89 2.74 -4.82
CA ILE A 40 8.00 3.61 -5.20
C ILE A 40 8.52 3.13 -6.55
N ILE A 41 8.40 3.97 -7.57
CA ILE A 41 8.89 3.67 -8.92
C ILE A 41 10.37 4.06 -9.01
N CYS A 42 11.22 3.06 -9.23
CA CYS A 42 12.65 3.21 -9.36
C CYS A 42 13.02 3.82 -10.73
N LYS A 43 13.16 5.15 -10.77
CA LYS A 43 13.73 5.91 -11.88
C LYS A 43 14.78 6.89 -11.35
N SER A 44 15.40 7.69 -12.22
CA SER A 44 16.42 8.67 -11.82
C SER A 44 15.98 9.56 -10.65
N GLU A 45 14.73 9.99 -10.66
CA GLU A 45 14.06 10.64 -9.52
C GLU A 45 12.90 9.76 -9.04
N PRO A 46 12.99 9.10 -7.87
CA PRO A 46 11.94 8.20 -7.39
C PRO A 46 10.58 8.91 -7.31
N THR A 47 9.52 8.23 -7.74
CA THR A 47 8.15 8.76 -7.66
C THR A 47 7.19 7.77 -7.04
N LEU A 48 6.11 8.28 -6.47
CA LEU A 48 4.99 7.46 -6.00
C LEU A 48 3.99 7.22 -7.13
N LEU A 49 3.45 6.01 -7.19
CA LEU A 49 2.33 5.67 -8.07
C LEU A 49 1.01 5.81 -7.32
N PHE A 50 0.05 6.44 -7.97
CA PHE A 50 -1.34 6.52 -7.52
C PHE A 50 -2.27 6.01 -8.62
N THR A 51 -3.41 5.47 -8.22
CA THR A 51 -4.52 5.11 -9.11
C THR A 51 -5.58 6.20 -9.08
N LYS A 52 -6.24 6.40 -10.23
CA LYS A 52 -7.46 7.21 -10.32
C LYS A 52 -8.61 6.26 -10.56
N ARG A 53 -9.55 6.19 -9.63
CA ARG A 53 -10.73 5.33 -9.78
C ARG A 53 -11.60 5.85 -10.94
N THR A 54 -12.07 4.95 -11.80
CA THR A 54 -12.90 5.27 -12.97
C THR A 54 -14.18 5.99 -12.56
N ASP A 55 -14.62 6.96 -13.37
CA ASP A 55 -15.70 7.91 -13.06
C ASP A 55 -17.13 7.31 -13.00
N ASN A 56 -17.28 5.98 -13.13
CA ASN A 56 -18.58 5.31 -13.30
C ASN A 56 -19.26 4.80 -12.02
N LEU A 57 -18.80 5.15 -10.83
CA LEU A 57 -19.55 4.91 -9.59
C LEU A 57 -20.13 6.21 -9.02
N ARG A 58 -21.45 6.19 -8.78
CA ARG A 58 -22.31 7.30 -8.36
C ARG A 58 -21.93 7.98 -7.02
N LEU A 59 -20.89 7.51 -6.32
CA LEU A 59 -20.23 8.20 -5.20
C LEU A 59 -18.71 8.00 -5.30
N HIS A 60 -17.94 9.07 -5.09
CA HIS A 60 -16.45 9.11 -5.12
C HIS A 60 -15.78 8.96 -6.50
N ALA A 61 -16.38 9.48 -7.57
CA ALA A 61 -15.69 9.64 -8.85
C ALA A 61 -14.41 10.49 -8.70
N SER A 62 -13.36 10.15 -9.44
CA SER A 62 -12.11 10.93 -9.55
C SER A 62 -11.22 11.06 -8.28
N GLN A 63 -11.41 10.23 -7.25
CA GLN A 63 -10.47 10.21 -6.13
C GLN A 63 -9.13 9.56 -6.52
N ILE A 64 -8.04 10.22 -6.11
CA ILE A 64 -6.67 9.69 -6.16
C ILE A 64 -6.50 8.76 -4.96
N SER A 65 -6.19 7.50 -5.23
CA SER A 65 -5.93 6.48 -4.22
C SER A 65 -4.58 5.83 -4.46
N LEU A 66 -4.06 5.17 -3.43
CA LEU A 66 -3.07 4.12 -3.62
C LEU A 66 -3.83 2.85 -4.08
N PRO A 67 -3.18 1.93 -4.82
CA PRO A 67 -3.78 0.63 -5.07
C PRO A 67 -3.99 -0.11 -3.75
N GLY A 68 -4.88 -1.11 -3.72
CA GLY A 68 -5.08 -1.91 -2.52
C GLY A 68 -6.54 -2.18 -2.20
N GLY A 69 -6.74 -3.09 -1.26
CA GLY A 69 -8.07 -3.61 -0.99
C GLY A 69 -8.13 -4.50 0.24
N ALA A 70 -9.27 -5.14 0.41
CA ALA A 70 -9.53 -6.01 1.56
C ALA A 70 -8.74 -7.32 1.43
N ARG A 71 -8.31 -7.86 2.57
CA ARG A 71 -7.71 -9.19 2.63
C ARG A 71 -8.76 -10.24 2.24
N GLU A 72 -8.37 -11.13 1.34
CA GLU A 72 -9.16 -12.28 0.94
C GLU A 72 -8.74 -13.55 1.71
N PRO A 73 -9.59 -14.60 1.77
CA PRO A 73 -9.27 -15.84 2.47
C PRO A 73 -7.98 -16.51 1.99
N ASP A 74 -7.66 -16.36 0.70
CA ASP A 74 -6.49 -16.97 0.06
C ASP A 74 -5.19 -16.16 0.26
N ASP A 75 -5.27 -14.94 0.80
CA ASP A 75 -4.09 -14.14 1.12
C ASP A 75 -3.47 -14.64 2.45
N HIS A 76 -2.25 -15.19 2.43
CA HIS A 76 -1.60 -15.69 3.66
C HIS A 76 -1.23 -14.54 4.61
N ASN A 77 -1.00 -13.34 4.09
CA ASN A 77 -0.63 -12.15 4.85
C ASN A 77 -0.98 -10.85 4.09
N LEU A 78 -0.83 -9.69 4.75
CA LEU A 78 -1.17 -8.39 4.15
C LEU A 78 -0.22 -7.96 3.01
N ILE A 79 1.01 -8.49 2.95
CA ILE A 79 1.90 -8.22 1.82
C ILE A 79 1.33 -8.90 0.57
N GLU A 80 0.86 -10.15 0.69
CA GLU A 80 0.20 -10.86 -0.40
C GLU A 80 -1.09 -10.15 -0.84
N THR A 81 -1.91 -9.67 0.08
CA THR A 81 -3.07 -8.81 -0.26
C THR A 81 -2.64 -7.61 -1.10
N ALA A 82 -1.62 -6.86 -0.67
CA ALA A 82 -1.16 -5.67 -1.40
C ALA A 82 -0.60 -6.01 -2.80
N LEU A 83 0.09 -7.15 -2.93
CA LEU A 83 0.64 -7.62 -4.21
C LEU A 83 -0.48 -8.08 -5.16
N ARG A 84 -1.47 -8.83 -4.66
CA ARG A 84 -2.64 -9.27 -5.43
C ARG A 84 -3.43 -8.07 -5.95
N GLU A 85 -3.78 -7.14 -5.08
CA GLU A 85 -4.52 -5.92 -5.46
C GLU A 85 -3.73 -5.05 -6.46
N SER A 86 -2.40 -4.93 -6.29
CA SER A 86 -1.56 -4.21 -7.26
C SER A 86 -1.53 -4.90 -8.62
N TYR A 87 -1.58 -6.23 -8.66
CA TYR A 87 -1.69 -6.96 -9.92
C TYR A 87 -3.06 -6.74 -10.57
N GLU A 88 -4.15 -6.87 -9.81
CA GLU A 88 -5.52 -6.72 -10.33
C GLU A 88 -5.83 -5.30 -10.82
N GLU A 89 -5.42 -4.26 -10.08
CA GLU A 89 -5.78 -2.87 -10.41
C GLU A 89 -4.86 -2.26 -11.48
N ILE A 90 -3.55 -2.57 -11.45
CA ILE A 90 -2.53 -1.89 -12.26
C ILE A 90 -1.55 -2.82 -12.97
N ASN A 91 -1.80 -4.14 -12.98
CA ASN A 91 -0.99 -5.15 -13.69
C ASN A 91 0.48 -5.20 -13.29
N ILE A 92 0.82 -4.83 -12.05
CA ILE A 92 2.18 -5.02 -11.52
C ILE A 92 2.30 -6.44 -10.99
N LEU A 93 3.17 -7.24 -11.61
CA LEU A 93 3.41 -8.62 -11.19
C LEU A 93 4.19 -8.64 -9.86
N PRO A 94 3.94 -9.60 -8.96
CA PRO A 94 4.66 -9.71 -7.69
C PRO A 94 6.18 -9.79 -7.84
N ASN A 95 6.68 -10.39 -8.93
CA ASN A 95 8.12 -10.49 -9.22
C ASN A 95 8.77 -9.18 -9.69
N GLN A 96 7.98 -8.15 -9.97
CA GLN A 96 8.46 -6.80 -10.30
C GLN A 96 8.57 -5.90 -9.06
N VAL A 97 8.18 -6.40 -7.89
CA VAL A 97 8.13 -5.64 -6.63
C VAL A 97 9.21 -6.13 -5.67
N GLN A 98 10.00 -5.18 -5.16
CA GLN A 98 10.88 -5.42 -4.03
C GLN A 98 10.20 -4.90 -2.75
N ILE A 99 9.97 -5.78 -1.78
CA ILE A 99 9.40 -5.39 -0.48
C ILE A 99 10.48 -4.73 0.38
N LEU A 100 10.22 -3.48 0.80
CA LEU A 100 11.13 -2.71 1.65
C LEU A 100 10.77 -2.78 3.14
N GLY A 101 9.51 -3.11 3.47
CA GLY A 101 9.01 -3.17 4.83
C GLY A 101 7.48 -3.15 4.90
N LYS A 102 6.95 -3.16 6.13
CA LYS A 102 5.53 -2.97 6.46
C LYS A 102 5.42 -2.05 7.68
N MET A 103 4.31 -1.31 7.78
CA MET A 103 4.03 -0.36 8.87
C MET A 103 2.71 -0.68 9.56
#